data_AF-A0A8T2RGJ0-F1
#
_entry.id   AF-A0A8T2RGJ0-F1
#
_cell.length_a   1.000
_cell.length_b   1.000
_cell.length_c   1.000
_cell.angle_alpha   90.00
_cell.angle_beta   90.00
_cell.angle_gamma   90.00
#
_symmetry.space_group_name_H-M   'P 1'
#
loop_
_entity.id
_entity.type
_entity.pdbx_description
1 polymer ?
#
loop_
_entity_poly.entity_id
_entity_poly.type
_entity_poly.pdbx_seq_one_letter_code
_entity_poly.pdbx_strand_id
1 'polypeptide(L)'
;MRHCMASPLGLCILLLLISCSQSISYQPSSSSFRPCFHTRHALLSNISLSAANLTPLFDPLVFNYTATIPFEVSAVQVSASIPHHEFNTSYYRLYVNGSPTEAGVASSDISLGDYGSTVIIPVVLHVDGCLPSTYTLSITRGLVESHKRKKDGHTVTDASEYLEENHKYKYWRAKLAEDHRKQVNCC
;
A
#
# COMPACT_ATOMS: atom_id res chain seq x y z
N MET A 1 63.90 -59.56 39.93
CA MET A 1 63.01 -60.70 39.63
C MET A 1 62.35 -60.37 38.31
N ARG A 2 62.84 -60.96 37.20
CA ARG A 2 62.20 -62.08 36.47
C ARG A 2 60.84 -61.66 35.89
N HIS A 3 60.50 -61.74 34.61
CA HIS A 3 61.15 -62.11 33.34
C HIS A 3 60.22 -61.60 32.23
N CYS A 4 60.79 -61.27 31.07
CA CYS A 4 60.07 -61.27 29.79
C CYS A 4 59.55 -62.69 29.49
N MET A 5 58.31 -62.82 29.01
CA MET A 5 57.90 -63.93 28.16
C MET A 5 57.00 -63.41 27.03
N ALA A 6 57.49 -63.61 25.81
CA ALA A 6 56.74 -63.57 24.57
C ALA A 6 55.93 -64.86 24.43
N SER A 7 54.78 -64.80 23.73
CA SER A 7 54.24 -65.91 22.91
C SER A 7 52.97 -65.47 22.14
N PRO A 8 52.63 -66.13 21.02
CA PRO A 8 52.49 -65.42 19.75
C PRO A 8 51.19 -65.71 18.97
N LEU A 9 51.06 -65.06 17.81
CA LEU A 9 50.19 -65.40 16.66
C LEU A 9 48.67 -65.31 16.89
N GLY A 10 48.12 -64.13 16.56
CA GLY A 10 46.71 -63.92 16.31
C GLY A 10 46.52 -63.10 15.05
N LEU A 11 46.77 -63.74 13.91
CA LEU A 11 46.50 -63.22 12.58
C LEU A 11 44.97 -63.08 12.43
N CYS A 12 44.46 -61.86 12.47
CA CYS A 12 43.12 -61.58 11.95
C CYS A 12 43.14 -60.18 11.33
N ILE A 13 43.45 -60.17 10.03
CA ILE A 13 43.23 -59.04 9.13
C ILE A 13 41.73 -58.77 9.16
N LEU A 14 41.30 -57.90 10.08
CA LEU A 14 39.93 -57.43 10.12
C LEU A 14 39.80 -56.38 9.02
N LEU A 15 39.24 -56.85 7.91
CA LEU A 15 38.86 -56.08 6.74
C LEU A 15 38.21 -54.75 7.12
N LEU A 16 38.73 -53.69 6.48
CA LEU A 16 38.09 -52.40 6.28
C LEU A 16 36.58 -52.54 6.03
N LEU A 17 35.78 -52.28 7.05
CA LEU A 17 34.47 -51.68 6.90
C LEU A 17 34.33 -50.67 8.04
N ILE A 18 35.00 -49.52 7.86
CA ILE A 18 34.55 -48.29 8.50
C ILE A 18 33.15 -48.06 7.92
N SER A 19 32.13 -48.60 8.60
CA SER A 19 30.75 -48.19 8.41
C SER A 19 30.67 -46.76 8.95
N CYS A 20 31.18 -45.82 8.17
CA CYS A 20 30.82 -44.42 8.26
C CYS A 20 29.37 -44.34 7.76
N SER A 21 28.43 -44.86 8.54
CA SER A 21 27.03 -44.46 8.47
C SER A 21 26.91 -43.09 9.12
N GLN A 22 27.70 -42.12 8.64
CA GLN A 22 27.28 -40.74 8.70
C GLN A 22 26.25 -40.62 7.59
N SER A 23 25.02 -41.04 7.89
CA SER A 23 23.88 -40.39 7.29
C SER A 23 24.03 -38.92 7.64
N ILE A 24 24.64 -38.16 6.73
CA ILE A 24 24.45 -36.72 6.69
C ILE A 24 22.98 -36.60 6.32
N SER A 25 22.13 -36.64 7.34
CA SER A 25 20.78 -36.15 7.26
C SER A 25 20.92 -34.67 6.93
N TYR A 26 20.82 -34.35 5.65
CA TYR A 26 20.39 -33.02 5.22
C TYR A 26 18.96 -32.85 5.75
N GLN A 27 18.82 -32.56 7.04
CA GLN A 27 17.65 -31.85 7.49
C GLN A 27 17.81 -30.45 6.91
N PRO A 28 16.95 -29.98 5.99
CA PRO A 28 16.89 -28.57 5.71
C PRO A 28 16.59 -27.92 7.05
N SER A 29 17.58 -27.21 7.60
CA SER A 29 17.45 -26.41 8.80
C SER A 29 16.17 -25.61 8.66
N SER A 30 15.28 -25.81 9.61
CA SER A 30 14.01 -25.11 9.75
C SER A 30 14.23 -23.60 9.78
N SER A 31 14.24 -22.95 8.62
CA SER A 31 13.76 -21.59 8.50
C SER A 31 12.40 -21.69 7.83
N SER A 32 11.35 -21.62 8.63
CA SER A 32 10.00 -21.40 8.15
C SER A 32 9.88 -19.97 7.64
N PHE A 33 10.68 -19.64 6.63
CA PHE A 33 10.48 -18.49 5.77
C PHE A 33 9.97 -19.05 4.46
N ARG A 34 8.65 -19.04 4.31
CA ARG A 34 8.05 -19.10 2.98
C ARG A 34 7.69 -17.66 2.62
N PRO A 35 8.66 -16.84 2.15
CA PRO A 35 8.26 -15.68 1.36
C PRO A 35 7.34 -16.19 0.26
N CYS A 36 6.30 -15.41 -0.08
CA CYS A 36 5.43 -15.85 -1.16
C CYS A 36 6.28 -16.09 -2.41
N PHE A 37 5.89 -17.05 -3.25
CA PHE A 37 6.68 -17.36 -4.44
C PHE A 37 6.78 -16.08 -5.29
N HIS A 38 7.96 -15.76 -5.85
CA HIS A 38 8.24 -14.52 -6.61
C HIS A 38 7.35 -14.29 -7.86
N THR A 39 6.37 -15.16 -8.08
CA THR A 39 5.34 -15.08 -9.11
C THR A 39 3.96 -14.69 -8.56
N ARG A 40 3.82 -14.46 -7.25
CA ARG A 40 2.57 -14.05 -6.61
C ARG A 40 2.68 -12.65 -6.03
N HIS A 41 1.58 -11.93 -6.16
CA HIS A 41 1.39 -10.62 -5.56
C HIS A 41 1.12 -10.74 -4.06
N ALA A 42 1.73 -9.86 -3.26
CA ALA A 42 1.37 -9.69 -1.85
C ALA A 42 0.08 -8.86 -1.76
N LEU A 43 -1.01 -9.43 -1.24
CA LEU A 43 -2.31 -8.77 -1.22
C LEU A 43 -2.60 -8.11 0.13
N LEU A 44 -3.30 -6.98 0.10
CA LEU A 44 -3.84 -6.36 1.32
C LEU A 44 -5.03 -7.16 1.84
N SER A 45 -5.27 -7.05 3.15
CA SER A 45 -6.46 -7.60 3.82
C SER A 45 -7.57 -6.57 4.01
N ASN A 46 -7.25 -5.28 3.95
CA ASN A 46 -8.22 -4.18 4.03
C ASN A 46 -7.62 -2.87 3.47
N ILE A 47 -8.48 -2.01 2.92
CA ILE A 47 -8.22 -0.58 2.69
C ILE A 47 -9.48 0.18 3.10
N SER A 48 -9.31 1.25 3.90
CA SER A 48 -10.38 2.15 4.30
C SER A 48 -9.99 3.61 4.11
N LEU A 49 -11.02 4.46 4.01
CA LEU A 49 -10.91 5.90 3.79
C LEU A 49 -11.70 6.63 4.88
N SER A 50 -11.16 7.72 5.41
CA SER A 50 -11.73 8.39 6.59
C SER A 50 -13.12 9.03 6.39
N ALA A 51 -13.49 9.39 5.16
CA ALA A 51 -14.66 10.22 4.88
C ALA A 51 -15.66 9.66 3.84
N ALA A 52 -15.41 8.47 3.29
CA ALA A 52 -16.39 7.75 2.46
C ALA A 52 -16.04 6.27 2.35
N ASN A 53 -16.97 5.49 1.79
CA ASN A 53 -16.73 4.11 1.41
C ASN A 53 -16.13 4.02 0.01
N LEU A 54 -15.25 3.05 -0.19
CA LEU A 54 -14.75 2.70 -1.51
C LEU A 54 -15.84 1.99 -2.32
N THR A 55 -15.84 2.26 -3.62
CA THR A 55 -16.64 1.55 -4.61
C THR A 55 -15.71 0.96 -5.67
N PRO A 56 -15.69 -0.37 -5.85
CA PRO A 56 -16.47 -1.38 -5.12
C PRO A 56 -16.05 -1.49 -3.63
N LEU A 57 -16.82 -2.26 -2.84
CA LEU A 57 -16.35 -2.66 -1.51
C LEU A 57 -15.02 -3.42 -1.64
N PHE A 58 -14.18 -3.34 -0.61
CA PHE A 58 -12.84 -3.89 -0.67
C PHE A 58 -12.84 -5.40 -0.96
N ASP A 59 -12.10 -5.77 -2.00
CA ASP A 59 -11.73 -7.14 -2.35
C ASP A 59 -10.21 -7.17 -2.62
N PRO A 60 -9.45 -8.10 -2.01
CA PRO A 60 -7.99 -8.17 -2.18
C PRO A 60 -7.51 -8.27 -3.64
N LEU A 61 -8.35 -8.77 -4.56
CA LEU A 61 -8.03 -8.97 -5.97
C LEU A 61 -8.49 -7.80 -6.87
N VAL A 62 -9.19 -6.82 -6.30
CA VAL A 62 -9.56 -5.59 -7.01
C VAL A 62 -8.54 -4.51 -6.70
N PHE A 63 -7.89 -3.99 -7.75
CA PHE A 63 -6.81 -3.01 -7.63
C PHE A 63 -7.23 -1.56 -7.90
N ASN A 64 -8.47 -1.32 -8.34
CA ASN A 64 -8.94 0.02 -8.66
C ASN A 64 -10.23 0.32 -7.90
N TYR A 65 -10.24 1.46 -7.21
CA TYR A 65 -11.36 1.92 -6.41
C TYR A 65 -11.65 3.38 -6.69
N THR A 66 -12.91 3.74 -6.48
CA THR A 66 -13.38 5.12 -6.55
C THR A 66 -14.09 5.49 -5.27
N ALA A 67 -14.05 6.76 -4.88
CA ALA A 67 -14.97 7.31 -3.89
C ALA A 67 -15.26 8.77 -4.19
N THR A 68 -16.44 9.22 -3.79
CA THR A 68 -16.82 10.65 -3.83
C THR A 68 -16.96 11.14 -2.41
N ILE A 69 -16.28 12.24 -2.10
CA ILE A 69 -16.22 12.84 -0.78
C ILE A 69 -17.04 14.14 -0.79
N PRO A 70 -17.77 14.50 0.28
CA PRO A 70 -18.45 15.79 0.37
C PRO A 70 -17.49 16.97 0.13
N PHE A 71 -18.01 18.06 -0.44
CA PHE A 71 -17.19 19.23 -0.81
C PHE A 71 -16.49 19.87 0.40
N GLU A 72 -17.06 19.80 1.60
CA GLU A 72 -16.51 20.40 2.82
C GLU A 72 -15.17 19.79 3.26
N VAL A 73 -14.94 18.52 2.93
CA VAL A 73 -13.72 17.80 3.31
C VAL A 73 -12.60 18.13 2.34
N SER A 74 -11.54 18.78 2.84
CA SER A 74 -10.38 19.19 2.04
C SER A 74 -9.24 18.17 2.03
N ALA A 75 -9.23 17.24 2.98
CA ALA A 75 -8.21 16.20 3.10
C ALA A 75 -8.79 14.90 3.66
N VAL A 76 -8.16 13.78 3.31
CA VAL A 76 -8.54 12.44 3.76
C VAL A 76 -7.32 11.67 4.25
N GLN A 77 -7.58 10.66 5.07
CA GLN A 77 -6.57 9.69 5.48
C GLN A 77 -6.97 8.32 4.95
N VAL A 78 -5.96 7.52 4.60
CA VAL A 78 -6.14 6.15 4.13
C VAL A 78 -5.47 5.22 5.13
N SER A 79 -6.19 4.18 5.52
CA SER A 79 -5.65 3.08 6.33
C SER A 79 -5.66 1.81 5.50
N ALA A 80 -4.59 1.03 5.57
CA ALA A 80 -4.51 -0.25 4.87
C ALA A 80 -3.90 -1.32 5.77
N SER A 81 -4.44 -2.54 5.71
CA SER A 81 -4.06 -3.64 6.59
C SER A 81 -3.43 -4.78 5.82
N ILE A 82 -2.38 -5.38 6.38
CA ILE A 82 -1.72 -6.57 5.84
C ILE A 82 -2.34 -7.85 6.43
N PRO A 83 -2.30 -9.00 5.73
CA PRO A 83 -2.82 -10.25 6.26
C PRO A 83 -2.11 -10.68 7.55
N HIS A 84 -2.87 -11.03 8.59
CA HIS A 84 -2.36 -11.46 9.90
C HIS A 84 -1.66 -12.83 9.91
N HIS A 85 -1.49 -13.49 8.76
CA HIS A 85 -0.99 -14.86 8.69
C HIS A 85 0.54 -14.98 8.75
N GLU A 86 1.28 -13.87 8.86
CA GLU A 86 2.74 -13.92 8.95
C GLU A 86 3.22 -13.47 10.33
N PHE A 87 3.87 -14.41 11.03
CA PHE A 87 4.48 -14.23 12.35
C PHE A 87 5.59 -13.19 12.39
N ASN A 88 5.90 -12.54 11.26
CA ASN A 88 6.86 -11.46 11.21
C ASN A 88 6.45 -10.38 10.20
N THR A 89 6.01 -9.24 10.72
CA THR A 89 5.67 -8.06 9.93
C THR A 89 6.92 -7.33 9.39
N SER A 90 8.14 -7.72 9.76
CA SER A 90 9.37 -7.04 9.35
C SER A 90 9.67 -7.08 7.85
N TYR A 91 9.04 -7.98 7.10
CA TYR A 91 9.22 -8.09 5.64
C TYR A 91 8.25 -7.23 4.83
N TYR A 92 7.27 -6.62 5.52
CA TYR A 92 6.24 -5.81 4.91
C TYR A 92 6.67 -4.36 4.89
N ARG A 93 6.52 -3.72 3.72
CA ARG A 93 6.66 -2.28 3.58
C ARG A 93 5.39 -1.78 2.89
N LEU A 94 4.62 -1.00 3.63
CA LEU A 94 3.39 -0.39 3.17
C LEU A 94 3.64 1.10 2.91
N TYR A 95 3.20 1.56 1.75
CA TYR A 95 3.28 2.96 1.37
C TYR A 95 1.90 3.46 0.96
N VAL A 96 1.49 4.60 1.49
CA VAL A 96 0.28 5.31 1.10
C VAL A 96 0.71 6.63 0.48
N ASN A 97 0.32 6.86 -0.76
CA ASN A 97 0.72 8.04 -1.53
C ASN A 97 2.25 8.25 -1.58
N GLY A 98 3.01 7.15 -1.62
CA GLY A 98 4.48 7.16 -1.59
C GLY A 98 5.10 7.33 -0.20
N SER A 99 4.34 7.67 0.83
CA SER A 99 4.82 7.79 2.21
C SER A 99 4.75 6.45 2.94
N PRO A 100 5.78 6.04 3.69
CA PRO A 100 5.73 4.83 4.50
C PRO A 100 4.64 4.96 5.57
N THR A 101 3.85 3.90 5.76
CA THR A 101 2.72 3.88 6.71
C THR A 101 2.68 2.52 7.41
N GLU A 102 2.39 2.51 8.70
CA GLU A 102 2.23 1.27 9.45
C GLU A 102 0.90 0.58 9.10
N ALA A 103 0.88 -0.75 9.10
CA ALA A 103 -0.32 -1.49 8.78
C ALA A 103 -1.45 -1.22 9.78
N GLY A 104 -2.64 -0.94 9.27
CA GLY A 104 -3.83 -0.59 10.05
C GLY A 104 -3.84 0.84 10.58
N VAL A 105 -2.73 1.58 10.46
CA VAL A 105 -2.63 2.97 10.90
C VAL A 105 -3.04 3.89 9.75
N ALA A 106 -3.72 4.99 10.10
CA ALA A 106 -4.09 6.01 9.14
C ALA A 106 -2.86 6.77 8.64
N SER A 107 -2.81 7.06 7.35
CA SER A 107 -1.78 7.90 6.74
C SER A 107 -1.83 9.34 7.29
N SER A 108 -0.81 10.13 6.95
CA SER A 108 -0.92 11.59 7.01
C SER A 108 -2.07 12.08 6.13
N ASP A 109 -2.54 13.30 6.39
CA ASP A 109 -3.57 13.95 5.58
C ASP A 109 -3.14 14.10 4.11
N ILE A 110 -4.01 13.65 3.21
CA ILE A 110 -3.87 13.76 1.76
C ILE A 110 -4.86 14.81 1.27
N SER A 111 -4.35 15.94 0.78
CA SER A 111 -5.18 17.04 0.26
C SER A 111 -5.90 16.63 -1.03
N LEU A 112 -7.20 16.93 -1.10
CA LEU A 112 -8.06 16.62 -2.25
C LEU A 112 -8.10 17.72 -3.32
N GLY A 113 -7.43 18.85 -3.09
CA GLY A 113 -7.42 19.97 -4.02
C GLY A 113 -8.77 20.71 -4.12
N ASP A 114 -9.04 21.32 -5.28
CA ASP A 114 -10.23 22.13 -5.52
C ASP A 114 -11.51 21.28 -5.64
N TYR A 115 -12.68 21.90 -5.49
CA TYR A 115 -13.98 21.23 -5.66
C TYR A 115 -14.13 20.61 -7.05
N GLY A 116 -14.61 19.37 -7.11
CA GLY A 116 -14.70 18.59 -8.35
C GLY A 116 -13.39 17.96 -8.83
N SER A 117 -12.27 18.18 -8.12
CA SER A 117 -11.00 17.55 -8.46
C SER A 117 -10.98 16.07 -8.07
N THR A 118 -10.28 15.26 -8.85
CA THR A 118 -9.99 13.86 -8.54
C THR A 118 -8.50 13.71 -8.21
N VAL A 119 -8.19 13.13 -7.06
CA VAL A 119 -6.84 12.77 -6.64
C VAL A 119 -6.65 11.27 -6.75
N ILE A 120 -5.52 10.85 -7.31
CA ILE A 120 -5.14 9.44 -7.43
C ILE A 120 -4.17 9.11 -6.31
N ILE A 121 -4.54 8.16 -5.45
CA ILE A 121 -3.77 7.75 -4.28
C ILE A 121 -3.33 6.29 -4.47
N PRO A 122 -2.04 6.03 -4.72
CA PRO A 122 -1.51 4.67 -4.72
C PRO A 122 -1.29 4.16 -3.30
N VAL A 123 -1.79 2.96 -3.02
CA VAL A 123 -1.47 2.18 -1.82
C VAL A 123 -0.65 0.98 -2.26
N VAL A 124 0.62 0.96 -1.87
CA VAL A 124 1.59 -0.04 -2.33
C VAL A 124 1.97 -0.95 -1.18
N LEU A 125 1.80 -2.25 -1.38
CA LEU A 125 2.34 -3.28 -0.50
C LEU A 125 3.51 -3.98 -1.17
N HIS A 126 4.66 -3.93 -0.49
CA HIS A 126 5.85 -4.70 -0.85
C HIS A 126 6.14 -5.74 0.24
N VAL A 127 6.41 -6.98 -0.16
CA VAL A 127 6.86 -8.06 0.73
C VAL A 127 8.08 -8.72 0.11
N ASP A 128 9.10 -8.97 0.91
CA ASP A 128 10.34 -9.58 0.43
C ASP A 128 10.07 -10.95 -0.21
N GLY A 129 10.50 -11.09 -1.46
CA GLY A 129 10.29 -12.29 -2.26
C GLY A 129 8.96 -12.38 -3.00
N CYS A 130 8.10 -11.36 -2.92
CA CYS A 130 6.82 -11.27 -3.62
C CYS A 130 6.84 -10.23 -4.74
N LEU A 131 5.90 -10.34 -5.68
CA LEU A 131 5.59 -9.19 -6.54
C LEU A 131 4.85 -8.13 -5.71
N PRO A 132 5.20 -6.84 -5.87
CA PRO A 132 4.49 -5.77 -5.18
C PRO A 132 3.06 -5.65 -5.71
N SER A 133 2.15 -5.20 -4.85
CA SER A 133 0.78 -4.87 -5.24
C SER A 133 0.54 -3.38 -5.09
N THR A 134 -0.09 -2.80 -6.09
CA THR A 134 -0.50 -1.39 -6.07
C THR A 134 -2.01 -1.32 -6.22
N TYR A 135 -2.67 -0.79 -5.20
CA TYR A 135 -4.08 -0.46 -5.21
C TYR A 135 -4.22 1.03 -5.50
N THR A 136 -5.06 1.39 -6.46
CA THR A 136 -5.25 2.76 -6.92
C THR A 136 -6.62 3.25 -6.47
N LEU A 137 -6.62 4.31 -5.66
CA LEU A 137 -7.84 4.98 -5.21
C LEU A 137 -8.00 6.28 -6.00
N SER A 138 -9.09 6.41 -6.77
CA SER A 138 -9.47 7.65 -7.43
C SER A 138 -10.54 8.37 -6.61
N ILE A 139 -10.11 9.37 -5.84
CA ILE A 139 -10.96 10.08 -4.88
C ILE A 139 -11.39 11.41 -5.48
N THR A 140 -12.70 11.61 -5.64
CA THR A 140 -13.27 12.84 -6.18
C THR A 140 -13.86 13.69 -5.06
N ARG A 141 -13.42 14.94 -4.94
CA ARG A 141 -14.03 15.91 -4.04
C ARG A 141 -15.30 16.46 -4.67
N GLY A 142 -16.39 16.48 -3.92
CA GLY A 142 -17.68 16.98 -4.37
C GLY A 142 -17.63 18.46 -4.81
N LEU A 143 -18.60 18.84 -5.64
CA LEU A 143 -18.86 20.23 -5.98
C LEU A 143 -19.63 20.90 -4.84
N VAL A 144 -19.44 22.20 -4.66
CA VAL A 144 -20.25 22.99 -3.73
C VAL A 144 -21.66 23.05 -4.31
N GLU A 145 -22.67 22.48 -3.66
CA GLU A 145 -24.06 22.69 -4.07
C GLU A 145 -24.46 24.14 -3.81
N SER A 146 -24.93 24.83 -4.85
CA SER A 146 -25.34 26.21 -4.81
C SER A 146 -26.77 26.19 -4.30
N HIS A 147 -26.99 26.92 -3.21
CA HIS A 147 -28.33 27.14 -2.74
C HIS A 147 -29.11 27.84 -3.85
N LYS A 148 -30.05 27.13 -4.48
CA LYS A 148 -31.03 27.74 -5.37
C LYS A 148 -31.78 28.80 -4.60
N ARG A 149 -31.40 30.08 -4.77
CA ARG A 149 -32.29 31.16 -4.40
C ARG A 149 -33.43 31.10 -5.41
N LYS A 150 -34.62 30.64 -4.98
CA LYS A 150 -35.84 30.74 -5.77
C LYS A 150 -36.02 32.22 -6.15
N LYS A 151 -35.61 32.59 -7.36
CA LYS A 151 -36.29 33.63 -8.12
C LYS A 151 -37.25 32.87 -9.02
N ASP A 152 -38.53 33.06 -8.73
CA ASP A 152 -39.59 32.92 -9.75
C ASP A 152 -39.84 31.48 -10.24
N GLY A 153 -40.09 30.55 -9.31
CA GLY A 153 -40.90 29.35 -9.59
C GLY A 153 -40.43 28.35 -10.65
N HIS A 154 -39.21 28.46 -11.19
CA HIS A 154 -38.67 27.48 -12.14
C HIS A 154 -37.32 26.94 -11.64
N THR A 155 -37.27 25.64 -11.34
CA THR A 155 -36.06 24.98 -10.89
C THR A 155 -35.28 24.46 -12.09
N VAL A 156 -34.32 25.22 -12.59
CA VAL A 156 -33.31 24.67 -13.50
C VAL A 156 -32.27 23.94 -12.66
N THR A 157 -32.19 22.62 -12.79
CA THR A 157 -31.01 21.82 -12.42
C THR A 157 -30.31 21.52 -13.73
N ASP A 158 -29.24 22.22 -14.04
CA ASP A 158 -28.36 21.77 -15.12
C ASP A 158 -26.92 21.73 -14.62
N ALA A 159 -26.32 20.56 -14.73
CA ALA A 159 -24.92 20.31 -14.39
C ALA A 159 -23.96 21.08 -15.33
N SER A 160 -24.48 21.61 -16.44
CA SER A 160 -23.73 22.41 -17.42
C SER A 160 -23.31 23.80 -16.89
N GLU A 161 -24.12 24.46 -16.06
CA GLU A 161 -23.82 25.78 -15.47
C GLU A 161 -22.65 25.70 -14.46
N TYR A 162 -22.50 24.54 -13.82
CA TYR A 162 -21.47 24.26 -12.83
C TYR A 162 -20.06 24.17 -13.40
N LEU A 163 -19.91 23.51 -14.55
CA LEU A 163 -18.60 23.41 -15.23
C LEU A 163 -18.14 24.79 -15.69
N GLU A 164 -19.07 25.65 -16.08
CA GLU A 164 -18.79 27.03 -16.48
C GLU A 164 -18.37 27.91 -15.29
N GLU A 165 -19.04 27.78 -14.12
CA GLU A 165 -18.62 28.46 -12.90
C GLU A 165 -17.28 27.98 -12.35
N ASN A 166 -16.97 26.68 -12.45
CA ASN A 166 -15.66 26.15 -12.04
C ASN A 166 -14.53 26.60 -12.99
N HIS A 167 -14.79 26.67 -14.29
CA HIS A 167 -13.87 27.30 -15.27
C HIS A 167 -13.68 28.78 -14.97
N LYS A 168 -14.74 29.50 -14.61
CA LYS A 168 -14.70 30.90 -14.19
C LYS A 168 -13.91 31.08 -12.90
N TYR A 169 -14.05 30.19 -11.91
CA TYR A 169 -13.28 30.23 -10.66
C TYR A 169 -11.79 29.97 -10.91
N LYS A 170 -11.44 28.97 -11.73
CA LYS A 170 -10.05 28.75 -12.19
C LYS A 170 -9.48 29.97 -12.91
N TYR A 171 -10.26 30.61 -13.79
CA TYR A 171 -9.86 31.82 -14.50
C TYR A 171 -9.56 32.99 -13.54
N TRP A 172 -10.44 33.25 -12.57
CA TRP A 172 -10.25 34.34 -11.61
C TRP A 172 -9.03 34.12 -10.68
N ARG A 173 -8.80 32.88 -10.22
CA ARG A 173 -7.60 32.57 -9.41
C ARG A 173 -6.30 32.75 -10.19
N ALA A 174 -6.26 32.31 -11.44
CA ALA A 174 -5.09 32.51 -12.30
C ALA A 174 -4.81 34.01 -12.53
N LYS A 175 -5.87 34.80 -12.74
CA LYS A 175 -5.77 36.24 -12.93
C LYS A 175 -5.30 36.99 -11.68
N LEU A 176 -5.81 36.62 -10.51
CA LEU A 176 -5.32 37.14 -9.21
C LEU A 176 -3.85 36.80 -8.97
N ALA A 177 -3.41 35.58 -9.33
CA ALA A 177 -2.01 35.18 -9.21
C ALA A 177 -1.09 35.95 -10.19
N GLU A 178 -1.58 36.27 -11.40
CA GLU A 178 -0.89 37.11 -12.38
C GLU A 178 -0.74 38.56 -11.89
N ASP A 179 -1.82 39.14 -11.35
CA ASP A 179 -1.82 40.51 -10.82
C ASP A 179 -0.90 40.65 -9.60
N HIS A 180 -0.91 39.67 -8.69
CA HIS A 180 0.06 39.61 -7.59
C HIS A 180 1.51 39.50 -8.10
N ARG A 181 1.77 38.72 -9.15
CA ARG A 181 3.12 38.59 -9.74
C ARG A 181 3.60 39.91 -10.35
N LYS A 182 2.70 40.67 -10.98
CA LYS A 182 2.99 42.01 -11.51
C LYS A 182 3.24 43.03 -10.41
N GLN A 183 2.52 42.97 -9.30
CA GLN A 183 2.77 43.82 -8.13
C GLN A 183 4.11 43.53 -7.45
N VAL A 184 4.55 42.27 -7.40
CA VAL A 184 5.82 41.88 -6.76
C VAL A 184 7.04 42.26 -7.62
N ASN A 185 6.90 42.32 -8.94
CA ASN A 185 7.98 42.72 -9.87
C ASN A 185 8.07 44.24 -10.11
N CYS A 186 7.28 45.05 -9.39
CA CYS A 186 7.31 46.51 -9.46
C CYS A 186 8.13 47.17 -8.34
N CYS A 187 8.94 46.41 -7.58
CA CYS A 187 9.92 46.93 -6.61
C CYS A 187 11.35 46.82 -7.13
#